data_AF-A0A4Q8R055-F1
#
_entry.id   AF-A0A4Q8R055-F1
#
_cell.length_a   1.000
_cell.length_b   1.000
_cell.length_c   1.000
_cell.angle_alpha   90.00
_cell.angle_beta   90.00
_cell.angle_gamma   90.00
#
_symmetry.space_group_name_H-M   'P 1'
#
loop_
_entity.id
_entity.type
_entity.pdbx_description
1 polymer ?
#
loop_
_entity_poly.entity_id
_entity_poly.type
_entity_poly.pdbx_seq_one_letter_code
_entity_poly.pdbx_strand_id
1 'polypeptide(L)' 'MSERRELYRSPNGDAWFLEREPTTGNAFIIHQPNAPSGGRLSHIELGEFLRSGVNGPEHQALLRLIGTLVEVPPYA' A
#
# COMPACT_ATOMS: atom_id res chain seq x y z
N MET A 1 15.08 10.34 -3.64
CA MET A 1 13.87 10.47 -2.80
C MET A 1 13.07 9.20 -3.01
N SER A 2 12.73 8.45 -1.97
CA SER A 2 11.85 7.30 -2.13
C SER A 2 10.48 7.79 -2.59
N GLU A 3 10.05 7.32 -3.76
CA GLU A 3 8.73 7.64 -4.31
C GLU A 3 7.72 6.76 -3.58
N ARG A 4 7.23 7.25 -2.42
CA ARG A 4 6.22 6.56 -1.62
C ARG A 4 4.91 7.34 -1.50
N ARG A 5 3.80 6.62 -1.55
CA ARG A 5 2.44 7.15 -1.42
C ARG A 5 1.73 6.46 -0.25
N GLU A 6 1.14 7.23 0.65
CA GLU A 6 0.28 6.67 1.71
C GLU A 6 -0.98 6.07 1.08
N LEU A 7 -1.27 4.81 1.43
CA LEU A 7 -2.45 4.06 0.99
C LEU A 7 -3.57 4.16 2.02
N TYR A 8 -3.21 3.90 3.27
CA TYR A 8 -4.17 3.77 4.36
C TYR A 8 -3.49 4.05 5.69
N ARG A 9 -4.22 4.70 6.58
CA ARG A 9 -3.87 4.85 7.98
C ARG A 9 -5.03 4.35 8.82
N SER A 10 -4.74 3.35 9.63
CA SER A 10 -5.70 2.78 10.55
C SER A 10 -6.01 3.76 11.70
N PRO A 11 -7.17 3.64 12.36
CA PRO A 11 -7.51 4.49 13.51
C PRO A 11 -6.55 4.37 14.69
N ASN A 12 -5.92 3.21 14.87
CA ASN A 12 -4.87 2.98 15.87
C ASN A 12 -3.50 3.55 15.43
N GLY A 13 -3.36 4.06 14.21
CA GLY A 13 -2.18 4.79 13.76
C GLY A 13 -1.16 3.99 12.96
N ASP A 14 -1.42 2.73 12.66
CA ASP A 14 -0.62 1.96 11.69
C ASP A 14 -0.82 2.56 10.30
N ALA A 15 0.28 2.85 9.62
CA ALA A 15 0.30 3.46 8.30
C ALA A 15 0.86 2.50 7.25
N TRP A 16 0.24 2.51 6.09
CA TRP A 16 0.57 1.67 4.96
C TRP A 16 0.91 2.53 3.76
N PHE A 17 2.03 2.23 3.11
CA PHE A 17 2.51 2.98 1.95
C PHE A 17 2.79 2.04 0.78
N LEU A 18 2.53 2.53 -0.43
CA LEU A 18 3.08 1.97 -1.66
C LEU A 18 4.39 2.69 -1.96
N GLU A 19 5.48 1.94 -2.11
CA GLU A 19 6.78 2.45 -2.52
C GLU A 19 7.17 1.88 -3.87
N ARG A 20 7.77 2.71 -4.71
CA ARG A 20 8.45 2.28 -5.93
C ARG A 20 9.96 2.26 -5.69
N GLU A 21 10.57 1.11 -5.89
CA GLU A 21 12.01 0.94 -5.79
C GLU A 21 12.68 1.64 -7.00
N PRO A 22 13.65 2.57 -6.79
CA PRO A 22 14.14 3.43 -7.87
C PRO A 22 14.92 2.73 -8.98
N THR A 23 15.51 1.56 -8.72
CA THR A 23 16.50 0.91 -9.60
C THR A 23 15.82 -0.04 -10.59
N THR A 24 14.89 -0.85 -10.09
CA THR A 24 14.11 -1.88 -10.78
C THR A 24 12.73 -1.38 -11.17
N GLY A 25 12.20 -0.36 -10.46
CA GLY A 25 10.82 0.08 -10.60
C GLY A 25 9.81 -0.84 -9.93
N ASN A 26 10.26 -1.86 -9.19
CA ASN A 26 9.39 -2.79 -8.48
C ASN A 26 8.60 -2.08 -7.38
N ALA A 27 7.37 -2.54 -7.18
CA ALA A 27 6.46 -1.98 -6.18
C ALA A 27 6.49 -2.79 -4.89
N PHE A 28 6.51 -2.10 -3.76
CA PHE A 28 6.55 -2.66 -2.42
C PHE A 28 5.50 -2.00 -1.53
N ILE A 29 5.07 -2.74 -0.51
CA ILE A 29 4.23 -2.24 0.57
C ILE A 29 5.09 -2.03 1.81
N ILE A 30 5.03 -0.83 2.37
CA ILE A 30 5.63 -0.51 3.66
C ILE A 30 4.53 -0.48 4.70
N HIS A 31 4.64 -1.36 5.68
CA HIS A 31 3.86 -1.26 6.91
C HIS A 31 4.69 -0.53 7.97
N GLN A 32 4.17 0.59 8.45
CA GLN A 32 4.73 1.35 9.55
C GLN A 32 3.76 1.28 10.74
N PRO A 33 4.04 0.43 11.75
CA PRO A 33 3.22 0.35 12.94
C PRO A 33 3.19 1.68 13.71
N ASN A 34 2.14 1.88 14.51
CA ASN A 34 2.07 2.99 15.43
C ASN A 34 3.24 2.93 16.45
N ALA A 35 3.74 4.09 16.89
CA ALA A 35 4.87 4.15 17.82
C ALA A 35 4.65 3.41 19.16
N PRO A 36 3.43 3.42 19.76
CA PRO A 36 3.16 2.68 21.00
C PRO A 36 3.23 1.15 20.87
N SER A 37 2.98 0.57 19.69
CA SER A 37 2.93 -0.89 19.53
C SER A 37 4.30 -1.54 19.47
N GLY A 38 5.40 -0.77 19.45
CA GLY A 38 6.76 -1.31 19.36
C GLY A 38 7.03 -2.13 18.09
N GLY A 39 6.14 -2.05 17.10
CA GLY A 39 6.21 -2.82 15.88
C GLY A 39 7.35 -2.35 14.97
N ARG A 40 7.92 -3.28 14.19
CA ARG A 40 8.98 -2.96 13.23
C ARG A 40 8.38 -2.57 11.89
N LEU A 41 8.99 -1.56 11.27
CA LEU A 41 8.75 -1.25 9.87
C LEU A 41 9.00 -2.52 9.05
N SER A 42 8.02 -2.88 8.22
CA SER A 42 8.06 -4.08 7.39
C SER A 42 7.99 -3.69 5.92
N HIS A 43 8.90 -4.24 5.11
CA HIS A 43 8.85 -4.15 3.65
C HIS A 43 8.29 -5.47 3.12
N ILE A 44 7.23 -5.38 2.34
CA ILE A 44 6.47 -6.52 1.83
C ILE A 44 6.42 -6.38 0.31
N GLU A 45 6.78 -7.44 -0.40
CA GLU A 45 6.62 -7.49 -1.85
C GLU A 45 5.15 -7.31 -2.24
N LEU A 46 4.85 -6.51 -3.27
CA LEU A 46 3.46 -6.22 -3.65
C LEU A 46 2.67 -7.49 -3.96
N GLY A 47 3.29 -8.45 -4.66
CA GLY A 47 2.65 -9.72 -5.00
C GLY A 47 2.36 -10.59 -3.77
N GLU A 48 3.26 -10.58 -2.78
CA GLU A 48 3.04 -11.28 -1.51
C GLU A 48 1.91 -10.63 -0.73
N PHE A 49 1.92 -9.30 -0.62
CA PHE A 49 0.88 -8.53 0.02
C PHE A 49 -0.48 -8.86 -0.59
N LEU A 50 -0.64 -8.79 -1.90
CA LEU A 50 -1.92 -9.11 -2.55
C LEU A 50 -2.42 -10.54 -2.27
N ARG A 51 -1.51 -11.50 -2.04
CA ARG A 51 -1.84 -12.91 -1.77
C ARG A 51 -2.24 -13.17 -0.31
N SER A 52 -1.69 -12.41 0.65
CA SER A 52 -1.71 -12.78 2.07
C SER A 52 -2.99 -12.42 2.84
N GLY A 53 -3.90 -11.59 2.30
CA GLY A 53 -5.07 -11.14 3.06
C GLY A 53 -6.03 -10.21 2.33
N VAL A 54 -6.74 -10.71 1.31
CA VAL A 54 -7.55 -9.91 0.36
C VAL A 54 -8.67 -9.01 0.92
N ASN A 55 -8.92 -8.99 2.23
CA ASN A 55 -10.09 -8.30 2.83
C ASN A 55 -9.75 -7.18 3.83
N GLY A 56 -8.47 -6.87 4.07
CA GLY A 56 -8.08 -5.76 4.93
C GLY A 56 -8.37 -4.38 4.32
N PRO A 57 -8.68 -3.34 5.13
CA PRO A 57 -8.85 -1.96 4.63
C PRO A 57 -7.67 -1.45 3.79
N GLU A 58 -6.45 -1.84 4.15
CA GLU A 58 -5.21 -1.53 3.43
C GLU A 58 -5.15 -2.19 2.04
N HIS A 59 -5.62 -3.43 1.92
CA HIS A 59 -5.77 -4.10 0.61
C HIS A 59 -6.82 -3.40 -0.24
N GLN A 60 -7.97 -3.06 0.36
CA GLN A 60 -9.03 -2.34 -0.34
C GLN A 60 -8.59 -0.95 -0.79
N ALA A 61 -7.71 -0.27 -0.03
CA ALA A 61 -7.12 1.00 -0.43
C ALA A 61 -6.20 0.83 -1.65
N LEU A 62 -5.36 -0.20 -1.66
CA LEU A 62 -4.51 -0.52 -2.81
C LEU A 62 -5.34 -0.86 -4.06
N LEU A 63 -6.37 -1.69 -3.94
CA LEU A 63 -7.25 -2.05 -5.06
C LEU A 63 -7.97 -0.83 -5.63
N ARG A 64 -8.46 0.07 -4.76
CA ARG A 64 -9.06 1.36 -5.19
C ARG A 64 -8.05 2.23 -5.93
N LEU A 65 -6.80 2.31 -5.43
CA LEU A 65 -5.73 3.03 -6.11
C LEU A 65 -5.48 2.46 -7.51
N ILE A 66 -5.36 1.14 -7.65
CA ILE A 66 -5.17 0.49 -8.96
C ILE A 66 -6.35 0.80 -9.89
N GLY A 67 -7.58 0.83 -9.36
CA GLY A 67 -8.77 1.23 -10.12
C GLY A 67 -8.68 2.63 -10.72
N THR A 68 -7.97 3.57 -10.07
CA THR A 68 -7.77 4.93 -10.61
C THR A 68 -6.87 5.00 -11.84
N LEU A 69 -6.14 3.91 -12.16
CA LEU A 69 -5.28 3.83 -13.34
C LEU A 69 -6.07 3.52 -14.62
N VAL A 70 -7.33 3.12 -14.49
CA VAL A 70 -8.20 2.84 -15.62
C VAL A 70 -8.89 4.15 -16.03
N GLU A 71 -8.69 4.57 -17.28
CA GLU A 71 -9.50 5.64 -17.86
C GLU A 71 -10.95 5.20 -17.93
N VAL A 72 -11.86 5.95 -17.31
CA VAL A 72 -13.30 5.69 -17.44
C VAL A 72 -13.77 6.35 -18.73
N PRO A 73 -14.19 5.60 -19.76
CA PRO A 73 -14.76 6.20 -20.95
C PRO A 73 -16.01 6.99 -20.56
N PRO A 74 -16.29 8.15 -21.19
CA PRO A 74 -17.37 9.07 -20.79
C PRO A 74 -18.81 8.52 -20.90
N TYR A 75 -18.99 7.24 -21.19
CA TYR A 75 -20.29 6.60 -21.43
C TYR A 75 -20.48 5.27 -20.69
N ALA A 76 -19.71 5.01 -19.62
CA ALA A 76 -19.93 3.86 -18.73
C ALA A 76 -21.00 4.14 -17.68
#